data_AF-A0A961CF08-F1
#
_entry.id   AF-A0A961CF08-F1
#
_cell.length_a   1.000
_cell.length_b   1.000
_cell.length_c   1.000
_cell.angle_alpha   90.00
_cell.angle_beta   90.00
_cell.angle_gamma   90.00
#
_symmetry.space_group_name_H-M   'P 1'
#
loop_
_entity.id
_entity.type
_entity.pdbx_description
1 polymer ?
#
loop_
_entity_poly.entity_id
_entity_poly.type
_entity_poly.pdbx_seq_one_letter_code
_entity_poly.pdbx_strand_id
1 'polypeptide(L)'
;RLEVVDGQEVIAGDPIIDGPRDPKELLEIKGIRETQQYIVDEVQAVYRDQGVPIHDKHIELIVRQMTKKVAVQEPGESEFLPGERVDSRIYTEANRALVSESKRPAEARPEIMGITKASLATDSWLSAASFQETTRVLTEASVQGKVDTLVGLKENVIVGR
;
A
#
# COMPACT_ATOMS: atom_id res chain seq x y z
N ARG A 1 -10.21 20.30 -19.84
CA ARG A 1 -10.65 20.03 -21.24
C ARG A 1 -11.36 18.68 -21.24
N LEU A 2 -12.34 18.44 -22.10
CA LEU A 2 -12.96 17.09 -22.21
C LEU A 2 -12.04 16.20 -23.06
N GLU A 3 -11.74 15.00 -22.56
CA GLU A 3 -10.90 13.99 -23.22
C GLU A 3 -11.73 13.02 -24.08
N VAL A 4 -13.06 13.14 -24.03
CA VAL A 4 -14.01 12.26 -24.72
C VAL A 4 -14.89 13.05 -25.68
N VAL A 5 -15.29 12.40 -26.77
CA VAL A 5 -16.26 12.95 -27.73
C VAL A 5 -17.65 12.36 -27.52
N ASP A 6 -18.68 13.11 -27.93
CA ASP A 6 -20.06 12.62 -27.88
C ASP A 6 -20.22 11.35 -28.72
N GLY A 7 -20.86 10.33 -28.15
CA GLY A 7 -21.00 9.00 -28.75
C GLY A 7 -19.78 8.07 -28.60
N GLN A 8 -18.70 8.49 -27.92
CA GLN A 8 -17.56 7.61 -27.62
C GLN A 8 -17.91 6.59 -26.53
N GLU A 9 -17.65 5.31 -26.80
CA GLU A 9 -17.68 4.29 -25.76
C GLU A 9 -16.49 4.45 -24.81
N VAL A 10 -16.77 4.45 -23.50
CA VAL A 10 -15.77 4.60 -22.44
C VAL A 10 -15.88 3.42 -21.47
N ILE A 11 -14.73 2.97 -20.97
CA ILE A 11 -14.65 1.91 -19.97
C ILE A 11 -14.50 2.55 -18.59
N ALA A 12 -14.89 1.82 -17.54
CA ALA A 12 -14.71 2.26 -16.16
C ALA A 12 -13.25 2.72 -15.90
N GLY A 13 -13.11 3.97 -15.48
CA GLY A 13 -11.83 4.60 -15.14
C GLY A 13 -11.14 5.33 -16.30
N ASP A 14 -11.75 5.40 -17.48
CA ASP A 14 -11.25 6.24 -18.57
C ASP A 14 -11.41 7.73 -18.24
N PRO A 15 -10.43 8.57 -18.61
CA PRO A 15 -10.47 9.99 -18.31
C PRO A 15 -11.59 10.64 -19.13
N ILE A 16 -12.51 11.31 -18.44
CA ILE A 16 -13.56 12.13 -19.08
C ILE A 16 -13.07 13.59 -19.17
N ILE A 17 -12.33 14.01 -18.15
CA ILE A 17 -11.75 15.34 -18.03
C ILE A 17 -10.23 15.25 -17.97
N ASP A 18 -9.59 16.25 -18.54
CA ASP A 18 -8.17 16.52 -18.39
C ASP A 18 -7.86 16.95 -16.95
N GLY A 19 -6.76 16.43 -16.40
CA GLY A 19 -6.31 16.68 -15.04
C GLY A 19 -5.81 15.43 -14.31
N PRO A 20 -5.23 15.63 -13.11
CA PRO A 20 -4.72 14.53 -12.30
C PRO A 20 -5.87 13.67 -11.78
N ARG A 21 -5.68 12.36 -11.81
CA ARG A 21 -6.59 11.36 -11.24
C ARG A 21 -6.24 11.10 -9.78
N ASP A 22 -7.25 10.85 -8.95
CA ASP A 22 -7.04 10.34 -7.60
C ASP A 22 -6.58 8.87 -7.66
N PRO A 23 -5.38 8.52 -7.16
CA PRO A 23 -4.92 7.14 -7.13
C PRO A 23 -5.83 6.19 -6.36
N LYS A 24 -6.61 6.67 -5.39
CA LYS A 24 -7.56 5.85 -4.63
C LYS A 24 -8.75 5.43 -5.48
N GLU A 25 -9.34 6.38 -6.20
CA GLU A 25 -10.43 6.09 -7.14
C GLU A 25 -9.94 5.17 -8.26
N LEU A 26 -8.73 5.44 -8.78
CA LEU A 26 -8.12 4.59 -9.81
C LEU A 26 -7.89 3.15 -9.31
N LEU A 27 -7.50 2.98 -8.04
CA LEU A 27 -7.30 1.67 -7.42
C LEU A 27 -8.61 0.88 -7.31
N GLU A 28 -9.71 1.55 -6.96
CA GLU A 28 -11.02 0.91 -6.85
C GLU A 28 -11.58 0.51 -8.21
N ILE A 29 -11.30 1.29 -9.26
CA ILE A 29 -11.89 1.10 -10.58
C ILE A 29 -11.04 0.21 -11.49
N LYS A 30 -9.74 0.51 -11.62
CA LYS A 30 -8.83 -0.17 -12.55
C LYS A 30 -7.94 -1.21 -11.87
N GLY A 31 -7.78 -1.13 -10.55
CA GLY A 31 -6.98 -2.09 -9.78
C GLY A 31 -5.54 -1.64 -9.54
N ILE A 32 -4.79 -2.49 -8.84
CA ILE A 32 -3.49 -2.12 -8.27
C ILE A 32 -2.43 -1.83 -9.33
N ARG A 33 -2.39 -2.59 -10.43
CA ARG A 33 -1.31 -2.50 -11.42
C ARG A 33 -1.40 -1.18 -12.19
N GLU A 34 -2.60 -0.82 -12.61
CA GLU A 34 -2.92 0.41 -13.32
C GLU A 34 -2.66 1.63 -12.43
N THR A 35 -3.01 1.55 -11.14
CA THR A 35 -2.68 2.62 -10.19
C THR A 35 -1.18 2.76 -9.95
N GLN A 36 -0.45 1.65 -9.82
CA GLN A 36 1.01 1.71 -9.67
C GLN A 36 1.68 2.33 -10.89
N GLN A 37 1.29 1.91 -12.10
CA GLN A 37 1.82 2.44 -13.35
C GLN A 37 1.54 3.94 -13.47
N TYR A 38 0.31 4.36 -13.19
CA TYR A 38 -0.08 5.77 -13.20
C TYR A 38 0.82 6.62 -12.29
N ILE A 39 1.08 6.18 -11.05
CA ILE A 39 1.94 6.94 -10.13
C ILE A 39 3.38 7.01 -10.62
N VAL A 40 3.90 5.91 -11.18
CA VAL A 40 5.26 5.88 -11.76
C VAL A 40 5.35 6.89 -12.90
N ASP A 41 4.38 6.90 -13.82
CA ASP A 41 4.38 7.77 -14.98
C ASP A 41 4.28 9.25 -14.60
N GLU A 42 3.39 9.60 -13.65
CA GLU A 42 3.22 10.98 -13.17
C GLU A 42 4.49 11.50 -12.47
N VAL A 43 5.10 10.70 -11.60
CA VAL A 43 6.35 11.10 -10.93
C VAL A 43 7.49 11.22 -11.95
N GLN A 44 7.60 10.27 -12.87
CA GLN A 44 8.64 10.27 -13.90
C GLN A 44 8.48 11.49 -14.85
N ALA A 45 7.26 11.92 -15.14
CA ALA A 45 6.99 13.10 -15.97
C ALA A 45 7.60 14.37 -15.35
N VAL A 46 7.47 14.56 -14.03
CA VAL A 46 8.07 15.71 -13.32
C VAL A 46 9.60 15.68 -13.37
N TYR A 47 10.21 14.52 -13.16
CA TYR A 47 11.68 14.39 -13.25
C TYR A 47 12.19 14.64 -14.67
N ARG A 48 11.47 14.16 -15.69
CA ARG A 48 11.78 14.42 -17.10
C ARG A 48 11.68 15.90 -17.44
N ASP A 49 10.65 16.59 -16.96
CA ASP A 49 10.45 18.03 -17.17
C ASP A 49 11.59 18.86 -16.58
N GLN A 50 12.12 18.45 -15.42
CA GLN A 50 13.29 19.07 -14.79
C GLN A 50 14.64 18.63 -15.40
N GLY A 51 14.63 17.76 -16.41
CA GLY A 51 15.84 17.24 -17.06
C GLY A 51 16.68 16.32 -16.16
N VAL A 52 16.09 15.75 -15.10
CA VAL A 52 16.79 14.89 -14.14
C VAL A 52 16.56 13.43 -14.52
N PRO A 53 17.61 12.69 -14.94
CA PRO A 53 17.45 11.28 -15.26
C PRO A 53 17.30 10.45 -13.98
N ILE A 54 16.21 9.70 -13.89
CA ILE A 54 15.97 8.69 -12.85
C ILE A 54 15.40 7.43 -13.51
N HIS A 55 15.86 6.27 -13.05
CA HIS A 55 15.35 5.00 -13.54
C HIS A 55 14.08 4.61 -12.77
N ASP A 56 13.04 4.19 -13.51
CA ASP A 56 11.71 3.84 -13.00
C ASP A 56 11.74 2.85 -11.81
N LYS A 57 12.70 1.91 -11.78
CA LYS A 57 12.92 0.97 -10.67
C LYS A 57 12.93 1.62 -9.28
N HIS A 58 13.43 2.86 -9.18
CA HIS A 58 13.50 3.57 -7.90
C HIS A 58 12.11 4.05 -7.45
N ILE A 59 11.31 4.53 -8.39
CA ILE A 59 9.94 4.99 -8.15
C ILE A 59 9.06 3.77 -7.86
N GLU A 60 9.17 2.71 -8.67
CA GLU A 60 8.46 1.45 -8.48
C GLU A 60 8.68 0.86 -7.08
N LEU A 61 9.92 0.91 -6.57
CA LEU A 61 10.23 0.43 -5.22
C LEU A 61 9.47 1.21 -4.13
N ILE A 62 9.30 2.53 -4.29
CA ILE A 62 8.55 3.37 -3.36
C ILE A 62 7.05 3.10 -3.50
N VAL A 63 6.54 3.11 -4.73
CA VAL A 63 5.13 2.85 -5.03
C VAL A 63 4.70 1.47 -4.53
N ARG A 64 5.56 0.46 -4.63
CA ARG A 64 5.33 -0.86 -4.05
C ARG A 64 5.15 -0.82 -2.53
N GLN A 65 5.87 0.03 -1.81
CA GLN A 65 5.65 0.21 -0.36
C GLN A 65 4.33 0.91 -0.07
N MET A 66 3.92 1.86 -0.91
CA MET A 66 2.64 2.59 -0.77
C MET A 66 1.41 1.67 -0.94
N THR A 67 1.53 0.59 -1.72
CA THR A 67 0.43 -0.36 -2.00
C THR A 67 0.63 -1.72 -1.32
N LYS A 68 1.47 -1.80 -0.28
CA LYS A 68 1.86 -3.07 0.36
C LYS A 68 0.76 -3.68 1.23
N LYS A 69 -0.19 -2.87 1.70
CA LYS A 69 -1.22 -3.27 2.67
C LYS A 69 -2.59 -3.50 2.00
N VAL A 70 -3.37 -4.38 2.62
CA VAL A 70 -4.79 -4.60 2.29
C VAL A 70 -5.61 -4.37 3.56
N ALA A 71 -6.81 -3.82 3.41
CA ALA A 71 -7.78 -3.62 4.48
C ALA A 71 -8.81 -4.74 4.47
N VAL A 72 -8.84 -5.54 5.53
CA VAL A 72 -9.77 -6.66 5.69
C VAL A 72 -11.18 -6.11 5.84
N GLN A 73 -12.11 -6.60 5.02
CA GLN A 73 -13.53 -6.28 5.10
C GLN A 73 -14.23 -7.35 5.94
N GLU A 74 -14.10 -8.61 5.50
CA GLU A 74 -14.68 -9.77 6.17
C GLU A 74 -13.56 -10.77 6.51
N PRO A 75 -13.42 -11.19 7.77
CA PRO A 75 -12.31 -12.05 8.19
C PRO A 75 -12.51 -13.52 7.78
N GLY A 76 -13.72 -13.93 7.41
CA GLY A 76 -14.02 -15.33 7.08
C GLY A 76 -13.72 -16.25 8.27
N GLU A 77 -12.91 -17.27 8.04
CA GLU A 77 -12.39 -18.20 9.08
C GLU A 77 -10.89 -17.99 9.33
N SER A 78 -10.37 -16.81 8.99
CA SER A 78 -9.01 -16.38 9.33
C SER A 78 -8.92 -15.81 10.76
N GLU A 79 -7.70 -15.55 11.21
CA GLU A 79 -7.42 -14.85 12.47
C GLU A 79 -7.47 -13.32 12.34
N PHE A 80 -7.70 -12.80 11.12
CA PHE A 80 -7.75 -11.36 10.90
C PHE A 80 -8.97 -10.72 11.56
N LEU A 81 -8.86 -9.42 11.86
CA LEU A 81 -9.97 -8.62 12.38
C LEU A 81 -10.60 -7.78 11.27
N PRO A 82 -11.92 -7.54 11.29
CA PRO A 82 -12.56 -6.58 10.40
C PRO A 82 -11.92 -5.19 10.54
N GLY A 83 -11.57 -4.57 9.40
CA GLY A 83 -10.89 -3.28 9.34
C GLY A 83 -9.38 -3.32 9.61
N GLU A 84 -8.81 -4.51 9.88
CA GLU A 84 -7.37 -4.67 10.07
C GLU A 84 -6.61 -4.39 8.76
N ARG A 85 -5.47 -3.70 8.89
CA ARG A 85 -4.53 -3.48 7.79
C ARG A 85 -3.39 -4.47 7.86
N VAL A 86 -3.41 -5.44 6.95
CA VAL A 86 -2.42 -6.51 6.91
C VAL A 86 -1.54 -6.39 5.68
N ASP A 87 -0.34 -6.96 5.77
CA ASP A 87 0.52 -7.08 4.60
C ASP A 87 -0.14 -7.96 3.53
N SER A 88 -0.14 -7.50 2.28
CA SER A 88 -0.73 -8.21 1.15
C SER A 88 -0.18 -9.63 0.95
N ARG A 89 1.11 -9.84 1.25
CA ARG A 89 1.73 -11.17 1.19
C ARG A 89 1.23 -12.07 2.31
N ILE A 90 1.18 -11.57 3.55
CA ILE A 90 0.66 -12.31 4.71
C ILE A 90 -0.80 -12.70 4.48
N TYR A 91 -1.63 -11.75 4.02
CA TYR A 91 -3.02 -12.01 3.64
C TYR A 91 -3.13 -13.11 2.58
N THR A 92 -2.32 -13.02 1.51
CA THR A 92 -2.35 -14.00 0.43
C THR A 92 -1.92 -15.40 0.90
N GLU A 93 -0.90 -15.48 1.76
CA GLU A 93 -0.42 -16.73 2.34
C GLU A 93 -1.47 -17.37 3.28
N ALA A 94 -2.06 -16.58 4.17
CA ALA A 94 -3.11 -17.03 5.08
C ALA A 94 -4.35 -17.54 4.32
N ASN A 95 -4.82 -16.79 3.32
CA ASN A 95 -5.96 -17.20 2.51
C ASN A 95 -5.65 -18.45 1.68
N ARG A 96 -4.43 -18.60 1.17
CA ARG A 96 -4.02 -19.82 0.45
C ARG A 96 -4.10 -21.05 1.37
N ALA A 97 -3.68 -20.93 2.62
CA ALA A 97 -3.79 -22.00 3.61
C ALA A 97 -5.25 -22.36 3.90
N LEU A 98 -6.11 -21.36 4.16
CA LEU A 98 -7.54 -21.59 4.41
C LEU A 98 -8.24 -22.30 3.25
N VAL A 99 -7.99 -21.86 2.01
CA VAL A 99 -8.55 -22.50 0.82
C VAL A 99 -8.07 -23.95 0.69
N SER A 100 -6.81 -24.24 1.00
CA SER A 100 -6.30 -25.62 0.99
C SER A 100 -6.96 -26.53 2.03
N GLU A 101 -7.44 -25.95 3.12
CA GLU A 101 -8.20 -26.62 4.18
C GLU A 101 -9.72 -26.62 3.92
N SER A 102 -10.18 -26.14 2.76
CA SER A 102 -11.61 -25.97 2.42
C SER A 102 -12.37 -25.07 3.41
N LYS A 103 -11.69 -24.11 4.04
CA LYS A 103 -12.25 -23.09 4.91
C LYS A 103 -12.60 -21.82 4.14
N ARG A 104 -13.42 -20.95 4.74
CA ARG A 104 -13.78 -19.65 4.15
C ARG A 104 -12.62 -18.66 4.27
N PRO A 105 -12.03 -18.17 3.15
CA PRO A 105 -10.95 -17.18 3.20
C PRO A 105 -11.48 -15.81 3.65
N ALA A 106 -10.57 -14.94 4.09
CA ALA A 106 -10.88 -13.55 4.35
C ALA A 106 -11.07 -12.77 3.05
N GLU A 107 -11.92 -11.75 3.07
CA GLU A 107 -12.09 -10.77 2.01
C GLU A 107 -11.43 -9.45 2.42
N ALA A 108 -10.56 -8.92 1.57
CA ALA A 108 -9.89 -7.65 1.79
C ALA A 108 -9.84 -6.81 0.52
N ARG A 109 -9.70 -5.50 0.68
CA ARG A 109 -9.49 -4.55 -0.43
C ARG A 109 -8.07 -4.00 -0.39
N PRO A 110 -7.39 -3.87 -1.54
CA PRO A 110 -6.12 -3.15 -1.61
C PRO A 110 -6.26 -1.73 -1.04
N GLU A 111 -5.29 -1.29 -0.25
CA GLU A 111 -5.23 0.09 0.26
C GLU A 111 -3.95 0.74 -0.24
N ILE A 112 -4.09 1.92 -0.85
CA ILE A 112 -2.95 2.79 -1.14
C ILE A 112 -2.78 3.83 -0.04
N MET A 113 -1.54 3.98 0.42
CA MET A 113 -1.16 4.86 1.51
C MET A 113 -0.05 5.79 1.05
N GLY A 114 -0.11 7.07 1.45
CA GLY A 114 1.01 7.99 1.27
C GLY A 114 2.26 7.48 1.99
N ILE A 115 3.45 7.86 1.51
CA ILE A 115 4.75 7.41 2.05
C ILE A 115 4.89 7.56 3.57
N THR A 116 4.38 8.66 4.15
CA THR A 116 4.38 8.88 5.60
C THR A 116 3.54 7.83 6.34
N LYS A 117 2.30 7.61 5.88
CA LYS A 117 1.40 6.64 6.50
C LYS A 117 1.90 5.21 6.29
N ALA A 118 2.45 4.90 5.11
CA ALA A 118 3.07 3.61 4.80
C ALA A 118 4.29 3.33 5.71
N SER A 119 5.11 4.36 6.00
CA SER A 119 6.26 4.24 6.90
C SER A 119 5.86 4.01 8.36
N LEU A 120 4.74 4.58 8.81
CA LEU A 120 4.18 4.34 10.15
C LEU A 120 3.49 2.97 10.28
N ALA A 121 2.99 2.42 9.16
CA ALA A 121 2.31 1.13 9.11
C ALA A 121 3.25 -0.05 8.84
N THR A 122 4.57 0.14 9.04
CA THR A 122 5.54 -0.96 8.99
C THR A 122 5.33 -1.92 10.16
N ASP A 123 5.77 -3.17 9.99
CA ASP A 123 5.60 -4.21 11.00
C ASP A 123 6.55 -4.02 12.20
N SER A 124 7.68 -3.34 11.97
CA SER A 124 8.61 -2.95 13.03
C SER A 124 8.12 -1.71 13.79
N TRP A 125 7.75 -1.89 15.05
CA TRP A 125 7.40 -0.75 15.90
C TRP A 125 8.63 0.11 16.23
N LEU A 126 9.86 -0.45 16.26
CA LEU A 126 11.09 0.33 16.44
C LEU A 126 11.32 1.31 15.28
N SER A 127 11.15 0.81 14.06
CA SER A 127 11.28 1.59 12.82
C SER A 127 10.19 2.66 12.72
N ALA A 128 8.95 2.32 13.09
CA ALA A 128 7.85 3.28 13.13
C ALA A 128 8.07 4.36 14.20
N ALA A 129 8.44 3.98 15.43
CA ALA A 129 8.63 4.89 16.55
C ALA A 129 9.80 5.87 16.34
N SER A 130 10.85 5.44 15.64
CA SER A 130 11.98 6.29 15.25
C SER A 130 11.67 7.23 14.09
N PHE A 131 10.56 7.03 13.38
CA PHE A 131 10.16 7.89 12.27
C PHE A 131 9.33 9.08 12.75
N GLN A 132 8.11 8.85 13.23
CA GLN A 132 7.19 9.88 13.74
C GLN A 132 6.23 9.29 14.79
N GLU A 133 5.49 10.14 15.49
CA GLU A 133 4.42 9.75 16.43
C GLU A 133 4.85 8.76 17.54
N THR A 134 6.09 8.90 18.01
CA THR A 134 6.77 7.96 18.93
C THR A 134 5.91 7.51 20.11
N THR A 135 5.25 8.45 20.81
CA THR A 135 4.40 8.12 21.98
C THR A 135 3.23 7.22 21.61
N ARG A 136 2.56 7.48 20.48
CA ARG A 136 1.43 6.67 20.02
C ARG A 136 1.90 5.26 19.63
N VAL A 137 2.97 5.18 18.85
CA VAL A 137 3.51 3.90 18.36
C VAL A 137 3.95 3.01 19.53
N LEU A 138 4.68 3.56 20.51
CA LEU A 138 5.11 2.81 21.68
C LEU A 138 3.92 2.35 22.53
N THR A 139 2.92 3.21 22.71
CA THR A 139 1.70 2.86 23.47
C THR A 139 0.97 1.70 22.83
N GLU A 140 0.71 1.77 21.52
CA GLU A 140 0.04 0.69 20.77
C GLU A 140 0.85 -0.61 20.81
N ALA A 141 2.17 -0.53 20.63
CA ALA A 141 3.06 -1.69 20.69
C ALA A 141 3.05 -2.35 22.09
N SER A 142 3.08 -1.55 23.16
CA SER A 142 3.00 -2.06 24.54
C SER A 142 1.65 -2.71 24.85
N VAL A 143 0.54 -2.08 24.46
CA VAL A 143 -0.81 -2.61 24.68
C VAL A 143 -1.01 -3.94 23.94
N GLN A 144 -0.47 -4.05 22.72
CA GLN A 144 -0.58 -5.27 21.90
C GLN A 144 0.51 -6.30 22.20
N GLY A 145 1.49 -5.99 23.06
CA GLY A 145 2.62 -6.87 23.35
C GLY A 145 3.48 -7.20 22.12
N LYS A 146 3.64 -6.24 21.18
CA LYS A 146 4.36 -6.49 19.92
C LYS A 146 5.84 -6.80 20.16
N VAL A 147 6.33 -7.81 19.47
CA VAL A 147 7.76 -8.16 19.42
C VAL A 147 8.32 -7.72 18.08
N ASP A 148 9.44 -6.99 18.10
CA ASP A 148 10.13 -6.58 16.87
C ASP A 148 11.08 -7.68 16.40
N THR A 149 10.98 -8.07 15.12
CA THR A 149 11.78 -9.16 14.53
C THR A 149 13.13 -8.68 13.98
N LEU A 150 13.43 -7.38 13.99
CA LEU A 150 14.71 -6.80 13.56
C LEU A 150 15.11 -7.19 12.12
N VAL A 151 14.15 -7.18 11.19
CA VAL A 151 14.38 -7.62 9.79
C VAL A 151 14.95 -6.47 8.94
N GLY A 152 14.56 -5.24 9.25
CA GLY A 152 14.90 -4.04 8.51
C GLY A 152 16.19 -3.37 9.00
N LEU A 153 16.71 -2.46 8.18
CA LEU A 153 17.96 -1.76 8.45
C LEU A 153 17.86 -0.85 9.69
N LYS A 154 16.76 -0.09 9.84
CA LYS A 154 16.62 0.89 10.93
C LYS A 154 16.63 0.23 12.29
N GLU A 155 15.92 -0.88 12.44
CA GLU A 155 15.88 -1.60 13.71
C GLU A 155 17.27 -2.06 14.15
N ASN A 156 18.03 -2.67 13.23
CA ASN A 156 19.37 -3.16 13.49
C ASN A 156 20.34 -2.02 13.86
N VAL A 157 20.24 -0.88 13.16
CA VAL A 157 21.03 0.32 13.50
C VAL A 157 20.72 0.83 14.90
N ILE A 158 19.43 0.87 15.30
CA ILE A 158 19.01 1.35 16.62
C ILE A 158 19.56 0.46 17.74
N VAL A 159 19.55 -0.86 17.54
CA VAL A 159 20.07 -1.82 18.54
C VAL A 159 21.58 -2.02 18.45
N GLY A 160 22.25 -1.43 17.46
CA GLY A 160 23.70 -1.53 17.25
C GLY A 160 24.17 -2.90 16.76
N ARG A 161 23.37 -3.58 15.91
CA ARG A 161 23.68 -4.87 15.29
C ARG A 161 24.16 -4.73 13.85
#